data_AF-A0A1C4ZCF2-F1
#
_entry.id   AF-A0A1C4ZCF2-F1
#
_cell.length_a   1.000
_cell.length_b   1.000
_cell.length_c   1.000
_cell.angle_alpha   90.00
_cell.angle_beta   90.00
_cell.angle_gamma   90.00
#
_symmetry.space_group_name_H-M   'P 1'
#
loop_
_entity.id
_entity.type
_entity.pdbx_description
1 polymer ?
#
loop_
_entity_poly.entity_id
_entity_poly.type
_entity_poly.pdbx_seq_one_letter_code
_entity_poly.pdbx_strand_id
1 'polypeptide(L)'
;MTPLLPIHRHRSSTVLRWTEALLGVLTDGGLDGTRRVIALRALLAYAVGAIQLEHLGPLSGAGTTAVAALSPVTFPHLTATAAEARRLEPDAEFGGGLDLLLRGIDDR
;
A
#
# COMPACT_ATOMS: atom_id res chain seq x y z
N MET A 1 -12.19 4.06 11.37
CA MET A 1 -12.96 2.90 10.89
C MET A 1 -12.05 1.68 10.90
N THR A 2 -12.29 0.70 11.77
CA THR A 2 -11.42 -0.49 11.87
C THR A 2 -11.69 -1.40 10.67
N PRO A 3 -10.68 -1.80 9.87
CA PRO A 3 -10.92 -2.74 8.79
C PRO A 3 -11.41 -4.07 9.39
N LEU A 4 -12.63 -4.50 9.03
CA LEU A 4 -13.28 -5.71 9.56
C LEU A 4 -12.82 -6.99 8.84
N LEU A 5 -12.29 -6.84 7.63
CA LEU A 5 -11.79 -7.92 6.77
C LEU A 5 -10.68 -8.77 7.43
N PRO A 6 -9.65 -8.20 8.08
CA PRO A 6 -8.62 -8.99 8.76
C PRO A 6 -9.16 -9.83 9.92
N ILE A 7 -10.17 -9.31 10.64
CA ILE A 7 -10.73 -9.89 11.86
C ILE A 7 -11.57 -11.13 11.54
N HIS A 8 -12.30 -11.11 10.42
CA HIS A 8 -13.23 -12.17 10.02
C HIS A 8 -12.77 -13.00 8.81
N ARG A 9 -11.53 -12.83 8.35
CA ARG A 9 -10.99 -13.49 7.14
C ARG A 9 -11.20 -15.01 7.11
N HIS A 10 -11.15 -15.66 8.27
CA HIS A 10 -11.31 -17.10 8.42
C HIS A 10 -12.74 -17.62 8.17
N ARG A 11 -13.74 -16.72 8.17
CA ARG A 11 -15.15 -17.06 7.89
C ARG A 11 -15.58 -16.75 6.46
N SER A 12 -14.72 -16.14 5.66
CA SER A 12 -15.02 -15.79 4.27
C SER A 12 -14.29 -16.71 3.30
N SER A 13 -15.05 -17.56 2.61
CA SER A 13 -14.50 -18.47 1.59
C SER A 13 -13.82 -17.72 0.44
N THR A 14 -14.29 -16.51 0.11
CA THR A 14 -13.67 -15.64 -0.89
C THR A 14 -12.31 -15.13 -0.44
N VAL A 15 -12.19 -14.67 0.80
CA VAL A 15 -10.89 -14.20 1.33
C VAL A 15 -9.89 -15.36 1.46
N LEU A 16 -10.35 -16.55 1.82
CA LEU A 16 -9.51 -17.75 1.84
C LEU A 16 -9.00 -18.13 0.45
N ARG A 17 -9.88 -18.19 -0.56
CA ARG A 17 -9.47 -18.48 -1.95
C ARG A 17 -8.49 -17.44 -2.50
N TRP A 18 -8.74 -16.17 -2.22
CA TRP A 18 -7.83 -15.10 -2.61
C TRP A 18 -6.47 -15.23 -1.91
N THR A 19 -6.46 -15.53 -0.61
CA THR A 19 -5.22 -15.72 0.15
C THR A 19 -4.43 -16.92 -0.39
N GLU A 20 -5.12 -18.02 -0.71
CA GLU A 20 -4.50 -19.23 -1.28
C GLU A 20 -3.88 -18.95 -2.65
N ALA A 21 -4.59 -18.24 -3.54
CA ALA A 21 -4.05 -17.84 -4.84
C ALA A 21 -2.80 -16.97 -4.70
N LEU A 22 -2.80 -16.01 -3.77
CA LEU A 22 -1.63 -15.16 -3.52
C LEU A 22 -0.45 -15.96 -2.95
N LEU A 23 -0.72 -16.91 -2.04
CA LEU A 23 0.31 -17.82 -1.54
C LEU A 23 0.89 -18.71 -2.66
N GLY A 24 0.07 -19.13 -3.62
CA GLY A 24 0.52 -19.84 -4.82
C GLY A 24 1.53 -19.01 -5.62
N VAL A 25 1.17 -17.77 -5.98
CA VAL A 25 2.07 -16.86 -6.71
C VAL A 25 3.38 -16.61 -5.95
N LEU A 26 3.31 -16.36 -4.65
CA LEU A 26 4.53 -16.18 -3.83
C LEU A 26 5.41 -17.44 -3.81
N THR A 27 4.78 -18.63 -3.81
CA THR A 27 5.50 -19.90 -3.86
C THR A 27 6.17 -20.12 -5.20
N ASP A 28 5.50 -19.79 -6.30
CA ASP A 28 6.07 -19.84 -7.66
C ASP A 28 7.23 -18.85 -7.82
N GLY A 29 7.18 -17.72 -7.09
CA GLY A 29 8.29 -16.76 -6.94
C GLY A 29 9.43 -17.23 -6.01
N GLY A 30 9.37 -18.46 -5.50
CA GLY A 30 10.42 -19.05 -4.65
C GLY A 30 10.38 -18.61 -3.18
N LEU A 31 9.31 -17.98 -2.72
CA LEU A 31 9.14 -17.63 -1.31
C LEU A 31 8.50 -18.81 -0.56
N ASP A 32 9.14 -19.23 0.53
CA ASP A 32 8.67 -20.30 1.39
C ASP A 32 8.72 -19.91 2.88
N GLY A 33 8.23 -20.82 3.73
CA GLY A 33 8.32 -20.73 5.19
C GLY A 33 7.94 -19.34 5.74
N THR A 34 8.81 -18.81 6.60
CA THR A 34 8.63 -17.51 7.25
C THR A 34 8.62 -16.36 6.24
N ARG A 35 9.42 -16.44 5.17
CA ARG A 35 9.50 -15.37 4.15
C ARG A 35 8.18 -15.21 3.42
N ARG A 36 7.54 -16.32 3.03
CA ARG A 36 6.21 -16.31 2.40
C ARG A 36 5.14 -15.68 3.31
N VAL A 37 5.20 -15.95 4.62
CA VAL A 37 4.27 -15.35 5.59
C VAL A 37 4.47 -13.84 5.68
N ILE A 38 5.72 -13.38 5.76
CA ILE A 38 6.05 -11.95 5.84
C ILE A 38 5.62 -11.25 4.55
N ALA A 39 5.92 -11.80 3.38
CA ALA A 39 5.53 -11.24 2.08
C ALA A 39 4.00 -11.13 1.95
N LEU A 40 3.25 -12.19 2.29
CA LEU A 40 1.79 -12.15 2.32
C LEU A 40 1.27 -11.04 3.24
N ARG A 41 1.85 -10.88 4.43
CA ARG A 41 1.44 -9.85 5.39
C ARG A 41 1.75 -8.45 4.89
N ALA A 42 2.90 -8.26 4.25
CA ALA A 42 3.30 -6.98 3.67
C ALA A 42 2.37 -6.56 2.53
N LEU A 43 2.09 -7.46 1.59
CA LEU A 43 1.19 -7.20 0.47
C LEU A 43 -0.24 -6.87 0.94
N LEU A 44 -0.76 -7.63 1.91
CA LEU A 44 -2.08 -7.36 2.48
C LEU A 44 -2.11 -6.00 3.20
N ALA A 45 -1.08 -5.67 3.98
CA ALA A 45 -0.99 -4.39 4.67
C ALA A 45 -0.93 -3.22 3.68
N TYR A 46 -0.15 -3.38 2.61
CA TYR A 46 -0.06 -2.39 1.53
C TYR A 46 -1.41 -2.18 0.85
N ALA A 47 -2.08 -3.25 0.40
CA ALA A 47 -3.37 -3.15 -0.26
C ALA A 47 -4.44 -2.49 0.62
N VAL A 48 -4.53 -2.90 1.90
CA VAL A 48 -5.48 -2.29 2.85
C VAL A 48 -5.13 -0.82 3.12
N GLY A 49 -3.85 -0.51 3.28
CA GLY A 49 -3.39 0.86 3.52
C GLY A 49 -3.66 1.77 2.32
N ALA A 50 -3.40 1.30 1.10
CA ALA A 50 -3.65 2.05 -0.11
C ALA A 50 -5.16 2.36 -0.29
N ILE A 51 -6.03 1.37 -0.07
CA ILE A 51 -7.48 1.59 -0.10
C ILE A 51 -7.90 2.63 0.95
N GLN A 52 -7.33 2.58 2.16
CA GLN A 52 -7.64 3.57 3.20
C GLN A 52 -7.17 4.97 2.81
N LEU A 53 -5.97 5.11 2.24
CA LEU A 53 -5.43 6.39 1.79
C LEU A 53 -6.28 6.98 0.66
N GLU A 54 -6.65 6.16 -0.33
CA GLU A 54 -7.53 6.57 -1.44
C GLU A 54 -8.85 7.18 -0.92
N HIS A 55 -9.46 6.57 0.11
CA HIS A 55 -10.76 7.01 0.63
C HIS A 55 -10.68 8.13 1.68
N LEU A 56 -9.60 8.16 2.48
CA LEU A 56 -9.51 9.04 3.66
C LEU A 56 -8.52 10.18 3.51
N GLY A 57 -7.61 10.10 2.54
CA GLY A 57 -6.56 11.10 2.32
C GLY A 57 -5.94 10.98 0.93
N PRO A 58 -6.74 11.08 -0.15
CA PRO A 58 -6.21 10.97 -1.51
C PRO A 58 -5.19 12.07 -1.79
N LEU A 59 -4.17 11.76 -2.60
CA LEU A 59 -3.13 12.75 -2.96
C LEU A 59 -3.69 13.97 -3.69
N SER A 60 -4.78 13.82 -4.44
CA SER A 60 -5.51 14.92 -5.09
C SER A 60 -6.34 15.78 -4.12
N GLY A 61 -6.43 15.37 -2.85
CA GLY A 61 -7.30 15.99 -1.86
C GLY A 61 -6.81 17.32 -1.27
N ALA A 62 -7.71 17.97 -0.54
CA ALA A 62 -7.44 19.25 0.13
C ALA A 62 -6.32 19.16 1.18
N GLY A 63 -6.13 17.98 1.82
CA GLY A 63 -5.04 17.74 2.77
C GLY A 63 -3.66 17.94 2.14
N THR A 64 -3.41 17.29 1.00
CA THR A 64 -2.15 17.45 0.24
C THR A 64 -1.95 18.88 -0.25
N THR A 65 -3.04 19.54 -0.66
CA THR A 65 -3.00 20.96 -1.06
C THR A 65 -2.56 21.86 0.10
N ALA A 66 -3.08 21.63 1.31
CA ALA A 66 -2.69 22.37 2.50
C ALA A 66 -1.21 22.11 2.87
N VAL A 67 -0.75 20.86 2.79
CA VAL A 67 0.65 20.49 3.07
C VAL A 67 1.60 21.19 2.09
N ALA A 68 1.24 21.26 0.81
CA ALA A 68 2.04 21.94 -0.20
C ALA A 68 2.07 23.47 -0.04
N ALA A 69 1.21 24.06 0.79
CA ALA A 69 1.20 25.49 1.09
C ALA A 69 1.98 25.84 2.38
N LEU A 70 2.53 24.85 3.09
CA LEU A 70 3.34 25.07 4.28
C LEU A 70 4.65 25.80 3.95
N SER A 71 5.20 26.48 4.95
CA SER A 71 6.48 27.19 4.85
C SER A 71 7.61 26.24 4.40
N PRO A 72 8.25 26.46 3.24
CA PRO A 72 9.34 25.62 2.76
C PRO A 72 10.62 25.80 3.59
N VAL A 73 10.74 26.88 4.35
CA VAL A 73 11.86 27.09 5.29
C VAL A 73 11.73 26.15 6.48
N THR A 74 10.50 25.86 6.91
CA THR A 74 10.23 25.00 8.07
C THR A 74 10.03 23.54 7.67
N PHE A 75 9.39 23.30 6.53
CA PHE A 75 9.02 21.95 6.06
C PHE A 75 9.44 21.71 4.60
N PRO A 76 10.74 21.78 4.29
CA PRO A 76 11.22 21.72 2.90
C PRO A 76 10.80 20.44 2.18
N HIS A 77 10.92 19.28 2.85
CA HIS A 77 10.58 17.99 2.26
C HIS A 77 9.07 17.80 2.08
N LEU A 78 8.25 18.21 3.06
CA LEU A 78 6.80 18.05 2.97
C LEU A 78 6.23 18.91 1.84
N THR A 79 6.64 20.17 1.77
CA THR A 79 6.18 21.10 0.73
C THR A 79 6.60 20.60 -0.66
N ALA A 80 7.86 20.15 -0.82
CA ALA A 80 8.35 19.61 -2.10
C ALA A 80 7.60 18.34 -2.51
N THR A 81 7.49 17.35 -1.62
CA THR A 81 6.82 16.08 -1.93
C THR A 81 5.33 16.28 -2.18
N ALA A 82 4.64 17.12 -1.41
CA ALA A 82 3.23 17.39 -1.61
C ALA A 82 2.97 18.15 -2.94
N ALA A 83 3.91 18.98 -3.39
CA ALA A 83 3.81 19.64 -4.69
C ALA A 83 3.86 18.62 -5.84
N GLU A 84 4.71 17.60 -5.75
CA GLU A 84 4.77 16.50 -6.71
C GLU A 84 3.61 15.52 -6.58
N ALA A 85 3.19 15.22 -5.35
CA ALA A 85 2.09 14.30 -5.05
C ALA A 85 0.78 14.69 -5.75
N ARG A 86 0.50 15.99 -5.91
CA ARG A 86 -0.69 16.47 -6.63
C ARG A 86 -0.71 16.13 -8.13
N ARG A 87 0.42 15.70 -8.70
CA ARG A 87 0.53 15.32 -10.11
C ARG A 87 0.35 13.81 -10.34
N LEU A 88 0.28 13.02 -9.27
CA LEU A 88 0.14 11.58 -9.35
C LEU A 88 -1.33 11.18 -9.48
N GLU A 89 -1.60 10.36 -10.50
CA GLU A 89 -2.88 9.69 -10.63
C GLU A 89 -2.98 8.52 -9.62
N PRO A 90 -4.19 8.21 -9.10
CA PRO A 90 -4.36 7.16 -8.09
C PRO A 90 -3.79 5.79 -8.50
N ASP A 91 -3.96 5.40 -9.77
CA ASP A 91 -3.45 4.14 -10.29
C ASP A 91 -1.91 4.11 -10.30
N ALA A 92 -1.27 5.26 -10.56
CA ALA A 92 0.18 5.38 -10.54
C ALA A 92 0.74 5.34 -9.11
N GLU A 93 -0.01 5.87 -8.13
CA GLU A 93 0.33 5.77 -6.72
C GLU A 93 0.30 4.31 -6.23
N PHE A 94 -0.78 3.58 -6.52
CA PHE A 94 -0.92 2.17 -6.14
C PHE A 94 0.09 1.28 -6.87
N GLY A 95 0.20 1.41 -8.19
CA GLY A 95 1.13 0.59 -8.98
C GLY A 95 2.58 0.85 -8.57
N GLY A 96 2.97 2.12 -8.45
CA GLY A 96 4.34 2.50 -8.10
C GLY A 96 4.74 2.05 -6.69
N GLY A 97 3.83 2.14 -5.71
CA GLY A 97 4.11 1.64 -4.36
C GLY A 97 4.19 0.12 -4.30
N LEU A 98 3.35 -0.60 -5.07
CA LEU A 98 3.42 -2.06 -5.18
C LEU A 98 4.75 -2.50 -5.80
N ASP A 99 5.19 -1.85 -6.87
CA ASP A 99 6.47 -2.15 -7.52
C ASP A 99 7.68 -1.92 -6.60
N LEU A 100 7.63 -0.89 -5.76
CA LEU A 100 8.64 -0.65 -4.73
C LEU A 100 8.65 -1.77 -3.68
N LEU A 101 7.46 -2.21 -3.24
CA LEU A 101 7.33 -3.27 -2.25
C LEU A 101 7.82 -4.62 -2.80
N LEU A 102 7.42 -4.97 -4.03
CA LEU A 102 7.83 -6.23 -4.66
C LEU A 102 9.34 -6.28 -4.86
N ARG A 103 9.95 -5.19 -5.35
CA ARG A 103 11.42 -5.09 -5.42
C ARG A 103 12.09 -5.30 -4.07
N GLY A 104 11.56 -4.73 -3.00
CA GLY A 104 12.10 -4.94 -1.66
C GLY A 104 11.90 -6.37 -1.10
N ILE A 105 10.94 -7.14 -1.62
CA ILE A 105 10.75 -8.55 -1.29
C ILE A 105 11.76 -9.42 -2.06
N ASP A 106 12.09 -9.02 -3.29
CA ASP A 106 13.04 -9.70 -4.18
C ASP A 106 14.50 -9.39 -3.83
N ASP A 107 14.80 -8.17 -3.39
CA ASP A 107 16.11 -7.72 -2.93
C ASP A 107 16.48 -8.45 -1.62
N ARG A 108 17.29 -9.49 -1.77
CA ARG A 108 17.82 -10.34 -0.70
C ARG A 108 18.76 -9.61 0.24
#